data_AF-A0A9P8FAG0-F1
#
_entry.id   AF-A0A9P8FAG0-F1
#
_cell.length_a   1.000
_cell.length_b   1.000
_cell.length_c   1.000
_cell.angle_alpha   90.00
_cell.angle_beta   90.00
_cell.angle_gamma   90.00
#
_symmetry.space_group_name_H-M   'P 1'
#
loop_
_entity.id
_entity.type
_entity.pdbx_description
1 polymer ?
#
loop_
_entity_poly.entity_id
_entity_poly.type
_entity_poly.pdbx_seq_one_letter_code
_entity_poly.pdbx_strand_id
1 'polypeptide(L)'
;RRELRSLSSQGFEVKDLGQRNLKGLENPEYIYLMYPHSLAARLVVQQQQQAQAEQAKAAAAAAPSNGNVGIESASGMAAVKSADSQLTIDTEHVWDLWSVSLRLEMLCSSLEITGLTALKAPETALLERMKQRGGEMTDRFVINFIEHQISRIETCVTTLALRHMVQPFRPGILSNSKPMAEILGEVTAAMSELKRLKGEVDMNDA
;
A
#
# COMPACT_ATOMS: atom_id res chain seq x y z
N ARG A 1 17.91 -28.06 -15.91
CA ARG A 1 17.88 -26.73 -16.59
C ARG A 1 16.67 -26.53 -17.52
N ARG A 2 16.23 -27.52 -18.31
CA ARG A 2 15.04 -27.41 -19.19
C ARG A 2 13.74 -27.18 -18.41
N GLU A 3 13.58 -27.84 -17.26
CA GLU A 3 12.42 -27.68 -16.37
C GLU A 3 12.35 -26.29 -15.73
N LEU A 4 13.48 -25.72 -15.30
CA LEU A 4 13.54 -24.36 -14.73
C LEU A 4 13.12 -23.27 -15.75
N ARG A 5 13.38 -23.47 -17.05
CA ARG A 5 12.90 -22.55 -18.10
C ARG A 5 11.39 -22.70 -18.36
N SER A 6 10.83 -23.90 -18.18
CA SER A 6 9.39 -24.13 -18.30
C SER A 6 8.60 -23.34 -17.25
N LEU A 7 9.14 -23.20 -16.04
CA LEU A 7 8.51 -22.46 -14.94
C LEU A 7 8.31 -20.97 -15.25
N SER A 8 9.17 -20.37 -16.09
CA SER A 8 8.99 -19.00 -16.56
C SER A 8 7.71 -18.83 -17.39
N SER A 9 7.41 -19.78 -18.27
CA SER A 9 6.15 -19.78 -19.03
C SER A 9 4.91 -20.00 -18.17
N GLN A 10 5.08 -20.49 -16.95
CA GLN A 10 4.01 -20.72 -15.96
C GLN A 10 3.86 -19.53 -14.98
N GLY A 11 4.55 -18.41 -15.22
CA GLY A 11 4.42 -17.19 -14.42
C GLY A 11 5.32 -17.15 -13.18
N PHE A 12 6.33 -18.01 -13.10
CA PHE A 12 7.32 -18.03 -12.04
C PHE A 12 8.66 -17.46 -12.50
N GLU A 13 9.26 -16.64 -11.67
CA GLU A 13 10.62 -16.16 -11.85
C GLU A 13 11.58 -17.04 -11.06
N VAL A 14 12.72 -17.37 -11.67
CA VAL A 14 13.73 -18.27 -11.10
C VAL A 14 15.05 -17.50 -11.01
N LYS A 15 15.53 -17.28 -9.79
CA LYS A 15 16.79 -16.59 -9.49
C LYS A 15 17.82 -17.58 -8.94
N ASP A 16 19.02 -17.59 -9.51
CA ASP A 16 20.13 -18.42 -9.03
C ASP A 16 20.72 -17.83 -7.74
N LEU A 17 20.82 -18.63 -6.68
CA LEU A 17 21.43 -18.25 -5.40
C LEU A 17 22.83 -18.83 -5.22
N GLY A 18 23.34 -19.55 -6.22
CA GLY A 18 24.66 -20.17 -6.23
C GLY A 18 24.70 -21.52 -5.52
N GLN A 19 25.91 -22.02 -5.28
CA GLN A 19 26.16 -23.30 -4.62
C GLN A 19 26.19 -23.14 -3.10
N ARG A 20 25.53 -24.04 -2.37
CA ARG A 20 25.60 -24.11 -0.91
C ARG A 20 25.82 -25.54 -0.43
N ASN A 21 26.67 -25.68 0.58
CA ASN A 21 26.84 -26.94 1.32
C ASN A 21 25.66 -27.11 2.28
N LEU A 22 24.77 -28.05 1.97
CA LEU A 22 23.64 -28.37 2.83
C LEU A 22 24.07 -29.36 3.91
N LYS A 23 23.55 -29.20 5.13
CA LYS A 23 23.89 -30.12 6.24
C LYS A 23 23.47 -31.54 5.87
N GLY A 24 24.41 -32.49 5.91
CA GLY A 24 24.17 -33.89 5.55
C GLY A 24 24.38 -34.23 4.07
N LEU A 25 24.79 -33.25 3.26
CA LEU A 25 25.17 -33.46 1.86
C LEU A 25 26.66 -33.16 1.68
N GLU A 26 27.43 -34.16 1.24
CA GLU A 26 28.89 -34.06 1.09
C GLU A 26 29.30 -33.19 -0.12
N ASN A 27 28.40 -33.04 -1.10
CA ASN A 27 28.63 -32.27 -2.32
C ASN A 27 27.77 -30.98 -2.31
N PRO A 28 28.34 -29.80 -2.63
CA PRO A 28 27.56 -28.57 -2.79
C PRO A 28 26.50 -28.69 -3.89
N GLU A 29 25.29 -28.22 -3.59
CA GLU A 29 24.20 -28.15 -4.58
C GLU A 29 23.87 -26.72 -5.00
N TYR A 30 23.46 -26.57 -6.26
CA TYR A 30 22.96 -25.31 -6.79
C TYR A 30 21.56 -25.02 -6.28
N ILE A 31 21.39 -23.89 -5.59
CA ILE A 31 20.12 -23.46 -5.04
C ILE A 31 19.49 -22.38 -5.92
N TYR A 32 18.21 -22.54 -6.21
CA TYR A 32 17.41 -21.57 -6.95
C TYR A 32 16.28 -21.05 -6.07
N LEU A 33 16.06 -19.74 -6.08
CA LEU A 33 14.88 -19.10 -5.51
C LEU A 33 13.81 -18.99 -6.60
N MET A 34 12.62 -19.52 -6.31
CA MET A 34 11.48 -19.49 -7.23
C MET A 34 10.33 -18.70 -6.61
N TYR A 35 9.77 -17.74 -7.34
CA TYR A 35 8.64 -16.92 -6.88
C TYR A 35 7.69 -16.55 -8.02
N PRO A 36 6.39 -16.38 -7.76
CA PRO A 36 5.46 -15.82 -8.74
C PRO A 36 5.84 -14.40 -9.14
N HIS A 37 5.61 -14.02 -10.39
CA HIS A 37 5.97 -12.69 -10.89
C HIS A 37 5.27 -11.54 -10.14
N SER A 38 4.06 -11.78 -9.62
CA SER A 38 3.32 -10.83 -8.79
C SER A 38 4.04 -10.46 -7.47
N LEU A 39 5.00 -11.28 -7.03
CA LEU A 39 5.77 -11.06 -5.81
C LEU A 39 7.18 -10.51 -6.08
N ALA A 40 7.58 -10.36 -7.34
CA ALA A 40 8.93 -9.92 -7.72
C ALA A 40 9.29 -8.55 -7.10
N ALA A 41 8.33 -7.62 -7.04
CA ALA A 41 8.53 -6.30 -6.44
C ALA A 41 8.88 -6.37 -4.94
N ARG A 42 8.39 -7.36 -4.20
CA ARG A 42 8.67 -7.50 -2.76
C ARG A 42 10.14 -7.82 -2.49
N LEU A 43 10.76 -8.61 -3.36
CA LEU A 43 12.19 -8.92 -3.28
C LEU A 43 13.07 -7.69 -3.48
N VAL A 44 12.67 -6.78 -4.37
CA VAL A 44 13.37 -5.51 -4.61
C VAL A 44 13.31 -4.63 -3.37
N VAL A 45 12.11 -4.47 -2.80
CA VAL A 45 11.91 -3.68 -1.56
C VAL A 45 12.73 -4.27 -0.40
N GLN A 46 12.71 -5.59 -0.24
CA GLN A 46 13.49 -6.26 0.81
C GLN A 46 15.00 -6.06 0.63
N GLN A 47 15.53 -6.17 -0.59
CA GLN A 47 16.95 -5.91 -0.88
C GLN A 47 17.33 -4.45 -0.62
N GLN A 48 16.47 -3.50 -0.99
CA GLN A 48 16.70 -2.08 -0.74
C GLN A 48 16.73 -1.77 0.77
N GLN A 49 15.82 -2.37 1.54
CA GLN A 49 15.80 -2.25 3.01
C GLN A 49 17.04 -2.87 3.64
N GLN A 50 17.49 -4.04 3.16
CA GLN A 50 18.73 -4.67 3.65
C GLN A 50 19.95 -3.80 3.37
N ALA A 51 20.07 -3.24 2.15
CA ALA A 51 21.16 -2.35 1.79
C ALA A 51 21.16 -1.07 2.64
N GLN A 52 19.99 -0.49 2.91
CA GLN A 52 19.86 0.68 3.80
C GLN A 52 20.22 0.35 5.25
N ALA A 53 19.81 -0.82 5.75
CA ALA A 53 20.16 -1.27 7.10
C ALA A 53 21.66 -1.55 7.26
N GLU A 54 22.32 -2.10 6.25
CA GLU A 54 23.78 -2.30 6.22
C GLU A 54 24.53 -0.97 6.18
N GLN A 55 24.06 0.00 5.38
CA GLN A 55 24.63 1.35 5.33
C GLN A 55 24.45 2.10 6.66
N ALA A 56 23.30 1.99 7.30
CA ALA A 56 23.05 2.58 8.62
C ALA A 56 23.94 1.96 9.71
N LYS A 57 24.16 0.63 9.68
CA LYS A 57 25.08 -0.05 10.60
C LYS A 57 26.55 0.33 10.35
N ALA A 58 26.96 0.50 9.10
CA ALA A 58 28.31 0.94 8.76
C ALA A 58 28.57 2.39 9.18
N ALA A 59 27.58 3.29 9.04
CA ALA A 59 27.67 4.68 9.50
C ALA A 59 27.75 4.80 11.03
N ALA A 60 27.02 3.95 11.77
CA ALA A 60 27.08 3.92 13.24
C ALA A 60 28.43 3.40 13.77
N ALA A 61 29.12 2.52 13.03
CA ALA A 61 30.42 1.98 13.40
C ALA A 61 31.61 2.92 13.10
N ALA A 62 31.40 3.98 12.31
CA ALA A 62 32.44 4.94 11.93
C ALA A 62 32.42 6.24 12.77
N ALA A 63 31.49 6.40 13.71
CA ALA A 63 31.44 7.56 14.60
C ALA A 63 32.44 7.38 15.76
N PRO A 64 33.36 8.35 16.01
CA PRO A 64 34.28 8.26 17.13
C PRO A 64 33.52 8.41 18.45
N SER A 65 33.72 7.46 19.36
CA SER A 65 33.16 7.48 20.71
C SER A 65 33.84 8.57 21.55
N ASN A 66 33.31 9.80 21.49
CA ASN A 66 33.59 10.79 22.52
C ASN A 66 32.58 10.62 23.65
N GLY A 67 33.03 10.02 24.75
CA GLY A 67 32.28 9.97 25.98
C GLY A 67 32.04 11.38 26.50
N ASN A 68 30.79 11.83 26.46
CA ASN A 68 30.33 12.86 27.37
C ASN A 68 28.90 12.55 27.81
N VAL A 69 28.75 12.45 29.12
CA VAL A 69 27.50 12.22 29.82
C VAL A 69 26.74 13.54 29.86
N GLY A 70 25.49 13.51 29.40
CA GLY A 70 24.47 14.46 29.84
C GLY A 70 24.15 15.59 28.85
N ILE A 71 22.86 15.63 28.50
CA ILE A 71 22.09 16.75 27.96
C ILE A 71 22.18 16.94 26.44
N GLU A 72 21.37 16.15 25.72
CA GLU A 72 20.92 16.46 24.36
C GLU A 72 19.38 16.35 24.38
N SER A 73 18.67 17.48 24.52
CA SER A 73 18.20 18.33 23.41
C SER A 73 17.20 17.64 22.48
N ALA A 74 15.93 17.78 22.85
CA ALA A 74 14.78 18.09 22.00
C ALA A 74 14.95 17.88 20.47
N SER A 75 14.65 16.67 20.01
CA SER A 75 14.10 16.42 18.67
C SER A 75 13.04 15.33 18.79
N GLY A 76 11.84 15.61 18.29
CA GLY A 76 10.58 14.90 18.58
C GLY A 76 10.71 13.38 18.64
N MET A 77 10.34 12.82 19.80
CA MET A 77 10.22 11.37 19.98
C MET A 77 9.10 10.85 19.07
N ALA A 78 9.48 10.24 17.95
CA ALA A 78 8.57 9.43 17.16
C ALA A 78 7.97 8.32 18.06
N ALA A 79 6.70 7.99 17.83
CA ALA A 79 6.00 6.99 18.62
C ALA A 79 6.78 5.66 18.69
N VAL A 80 7.24 5.30 19.88
CA VAL A 80 8.02 4.09 20.12
C VAL A 80 7.04 2.94 20.38
N LYS A 81 7.28 1.83 19.71
CA LYS A 81 6.52 0.58 19.87
C LYS A 81 6.66 0.07 21.32
N SER A 82 5.58 -0.40 21.93
CA SER A 82 5.63 -0.93 23.30
C SER A 82 6.68 -2.05 23.41
N ALA A 83 7.44 -2.07 24.51
CA ALA A 83 8.52 -3.04 24.73
C ALA A 83 8.05 -4.52 24.64
N ASP A 84 6.78 -4.78 24.92
CA ASP A 84 6.14 -6.11 24.87
C ASP A 84 5.39 -6.40 23.55
N SER A 85 5.59 -5.58 22.50
CA SER A 85 4.90 -5.78 21.23
C SER A 85 5.30 -7.09 20.55
N GLN A 86 4.31 -7.91 20.20
CA GLN A 86 4.50 -9.16 19.46
C GLN A 86 4.36 -8.98 17.95
N LEU A 87 3.90 -7.81 17.50
CA LEU A 87 3.74 -7.54 16.08
C LEU A 87 5.10 -7.33 15.41
N THR A 88 5.27 -7.75 14.16
CA THR A 88 6.45 -7.41 13.34
C THR A 88 6.23 -6.15 12.48
N ILE A 89 5.14 -5.42 12.72
CA ILE A 89 4.74 -4.25 11.93
C ILE A 89 5.61 -3.05 12.33
N ASP A 90 6.19 -2.37 11.34
CA ASP A 90 6.88 -1.09 11.49
C ASP A 90 5.86 0.03 11.62
N THR A 91 6.06 0.93 12.58
CA THR A 91 5.18 2.07 12.83
C THR A 91 5.21 3.08 11.70
N GLU A 92 6.32 3.19 10.95
CA GLU A 92 6.39 4.07 9.77
C GLU A 92 5.40 3.63 8.69
N HIS A 93 5.24 2.33 8.46
CA HIS A 93 4.26 1.81 7.50
C HIS A 93 2.80 2.08 7.92
N VAL A 94 2.54 2.21 9.22
CA VAL A 94 1.21 2.61 9.73
C VAL A 94 0.92 4.06 9.35
N TRP A 95 1.92 4.94 9.43
CA TRP A 95 1.78 6.34 9.03
C TRP A 95 1.66 6.50 7.51
N ASP A 96 2.43 5.73 6.74
CA ASP A 96 2.32 5.70 5.28
C ASP A 96 0.91 5.28 4.84
N LEU A 97 0.35 4.25 5.46
CA LEU A 97 -1.00 3.78 5.19
C LEU A 97 -2.04 4.88 5.45
N TRP A 98 -1.91 5.60 6.57
CA TRP A 98 -2.80 6.71 6.88
C TRP A 98 -2.66 7.86 5.88
N SER A 99 -1.45 8.21 5.46
CA SER A 99 -1.21 9.22 4.43
C SER A 99 -1.90 8.86 3.10
N VAL A 100 -1.84 7.59 2.70
CA VAL A 100 -2.56 7.09 1.52
C VAL A 100 -4.07 7.23 1.68
N SER A 101 -4.64 6.84 2.84
CA SER A 101 -6.08 7.01 3.11
C SER A 101 -6.50 8.48 3.00
N LEU A 102 -5.76 9.39 3.63
CA LEU A 102 -6.06 10.83 3.58
C LEU A 102 -6.06 11.38 2.15
N ARG A 103 -5.05 11.01 1.35
CA ARG A 103 -4.96 11.45 -0.05
C ARG A 103 -6.13 10.93 -0.88
N LEU A 104 -6.53 9.68 -0.68
CA LEU A 104 -7.68 9.09 -1.36
C LEU A 104 -8.99 9.79 -0.96
N GLU A 105 -9.17 10.08 0.32
CA GLU A 105 -10.34 10.81 0.80
C GLU A 105 -10.43 12.22 0.24
N MET A 106 -9.30 12.93 0.19
CA MET A 106 -9.24 14.26 -0.42
C MET A 106 -9.55 14.24 -1.91
N LEU A 107 -9.07 13.21 -2.62
CA LEU A 107 -9.40 13.00 -4.02
C LEU A 107 -10.91 12.75 -4.18
N CYS A 108 -11.49 11.82 -3.42
CA CYS A 108 -12.92 11.54 -3.45
C CYS A 108 -13.77 12.78 -3.12
N SER A 109 -13.38 13.56 -2.11
CA SER A 109 -14.03 14.82 -1.75
C SER A 109 -13.94 15.85 -2.88
N SER A 110 -12.77 15.97 -3.52
CA SER A 110 -12.59 16.88 -4.66
C SER A 110 -13.40 16.45 -5.88
N LEU A 111 -13.62 15.16 -6.09
CA LEU A 111 -14.45 14.66 -7.18
C LEU A 111 -15.95 14.79 -6.91
N GLU A 112 -16.36 15.03 -5.68
CA GLU A 112 -17.76 15.29 -5.34
C GLU A 112 -18.17 16.73 -5.64
N ILE A 113 -17.23 17.66 -5.59
CA ILE A 113 -17.44 19.08 -5.89
C ILE A 113 -17.16 19.32 -7.37
N THR A 114 -18.11 19.93 -8.07
CA THR A 114 -17.97 20.26 -9.50
C THR A 114 -17.15 21.53 -9.71
N GLY A 115 -16.39 21.58 -10.80
CA GLY A 115 -15.68 22.79 -11.23
C GLY A 115 -14.36 23.09 -10.49
N LEU A 116 -13.84 22.14 -9.70
CA LEU A 116 -12.51 22.27 -9.11
C LEU A 116 -11.42 22.12 -10.17
N THR A 117 -10.38 22.95 -10.07
CA THR A 117 -9.21 22.92 -10.97
C THR A 117 -7.96 22.36 -10.30
N ALA A 118 -7.95 22.27 -8.97
CA ALA A 118 -6.82 21.80 -8.17
C ALA A 118 -7.27 20.91 -7.02
N LEU A 119 -6.42 19.95 -6.64
CA LEU A 119 -6.62 19.12 -5.47
C LEU A 119 -6.39 19.92 -4.20
N LYS A 120 -7.28 19.74 -3.21
CA LYS A 120 -7.05 20.24 -1.86
C LYS A 120 -6.03 19.35 -1.15
N ALA A 121 -5.08 19.97 -0.45
CA ALA A 121 -4.08 19.24 0.34
C ALA A 121 -4.77 18.47 1.49
N PRO A 122 -4.30 17.25 1.81
CA PRO A 122 -4.80 16.49 2.95
C PRO A 122 -4.44 17.17 4.27
N GLU A 123 -5.33 17.08 5.25
CA GLU A 123 -5.11 17.66 6.58
C GLU A 123 -4.16 16.77 7.40
N THR A 124 -2.86 17.04 7.33
CA THR A 124 -1.84 16.24 8.03
C THR A 124 -1.64 16.64 9.49
N ALA A 125 -2.28 17.71 9.97
CA ALA A 125 -2.05 18.25 11.31
C ALA A 125 -2.33 17.22 12.43
N LEU A 126 -3.37 16.40 12.27
CA LEU A 126 -3.65 15.33 13.25
C LEU A 126 -2.63 14.20 13.15
N LEU A 127 -2.19 13.85 11.95
CA LEU A 127 -1.17 12.83 11.71
C LEU A 127 0.17 13.22 12.31
N GLU A 128 0.60 14.47 12.08
CA GLU A 128 1.81 15.02 12.65
C GLU A 128 1.72 15.10 14.18
N ARG A 129 0.57 15.53 14.73
CA ARG A 129 0.36 15.51 16.18
C ARG A 129 0.44 14.11 16.76
N MET A 130 -0.15 13.10 16.12
CA MET A 130 -0.07 11.71 16.62
C MET A 130 1.33 11.13 16.49
N LYS A 131 2.08 11.49 15.43
CA LYS A 131 3.48 11.09 15.25
C LYS A 131 4.41 11.74 16.29
N GLN A 132 4.15 13.00 16.64
CA GLN A 132 4.94 13.79 17.60
C GLN A 132 4.56 13.55 19.06
N ARG A 133 3.31 13.14 19.32
CA ARG A 133 2.83 12.81 20.67
C ARG A 133 3.38 11.43 21.03
N GLY A 134 4.68 11.42 21.35
CA GLY A 134 5.41 10.25 21.82
C GLY A 134 4.63 9.54 22.92
N GLY A 135 4.17 8.34 22.62
CA GLY A 135 3.48 7.43 23.50
C GLY A 135 3.64 6.01 22.98
N GLU A 136 3.53 5.04 23.87
CA GLU A 136 3.63 3.63 23.49
C GLU A 136 2.45 3.25 22.60
N MET A 137 2.73 2.91 21.34
CA MET A 137 1.71 2.32 20.47
C MET A 137 1.51 0.87 20.85
N THR A 138 0.36 0.56 21.44
CA THR A 138 -0.02 -0.81 21.77
C THR A 138 -0.42 -1.59 20.53
N ASP A 139 -0.17 -2.90 20.53
CA ASP A 139 -0.54 -3.79 19.42
C ASP A 139 -2.03 -3.73 19.10
N ARG A 140 -2.87 -3.63 20.13
CA ARG A 140 -4.32 -3.48 19.98
C ARG A 140 -4.70 -2.21 19.23
N PHE A 141 -4.03 -1.10 19.54
CA PHE A 141 -4.25 0.16 18.81
C PHE A 141 -3.83 0.01 17.35
N VAL A 142 -2.65 -0.53 17.09
CA VAL A 142 -2.12 -0.69 15.72
C VAL A 142 -3.05 -1.55 14.86
N ILE A 143 -3.52 -2.68 15.38
CA ILE A 143 -4.44 -3.57 14.64
C ILE A 143 -5.75 -2.85 14.31
N ASN A 144 -6.42 -2.28 15.31
CA ASN A 144 -7.70 -1.60 15.10
C ASN A 144 -7.55 -0.39 14.17
N PHE A 145 -6.43 0.33 14.28
CA PHE A 145 -6.14 1.47 13.43
C PHE A 145 -5.96 1.03 11.98
N ILE A 146 -5.13 0.01 11.72
CA ILE A 146 -4.92 -0.55 10.37
C ILE A 146 -6.24 -1.06 9.79
N GLU A 147 -7.04 -1.79 10.56
CA GLU A 147 -8.36 -2.28 10.14
C GLU A 147 -9.25 -1.13 9.65
N HIS A 148 -9.35 -0.05 10.43
CA HIS A 148 -10.10 1.12 10.01
C HIS A 148 -9.50 1.81 8.78
N GLN A 149 -8.17 1.94 8.69
CA GLN A 149 -7.55 2.56 7.51
C GLN A 149 -7.80 1.73 6.24
N ILE A 150 -7.75 0.41 6.33
CA ILE A 150 -8.05 -0.49 5.20
C ILE A 150 -9.49 -0.27 4.73
N SER A 151 -10.47 -0.32 5.64
CA SER A 151 -11.89 -0.11 5.27
C SER A 151 -12.15 1.26 4.61
N ARG A 152 -11.43 2.31 5.05
CA ARG A 152 -11.50 3.65 4.43
C ARG A 152 -10.91 3.66 3.02
N ILE A 153 -9.74 3.03 2.84
CA ILE A 153 -9.09 2.89 1.53
C ILE A 153 -9.98 2.10 0.58
N GLU A 154 -10.53 0.96 1.02
CA GLU A 154 -11.44 0.13 0.23
C GLU A 154 -12.68 0.91 -0.24
N THR A 155 -13.28 1.69 0.66
CA THR A 155 -14.43 2.55 0.32
C THR A 155 -14.04 3.60 -0.72
N CYS A 156 -12.88 4.24 -0.57
CA CYS A 156 -12.40 5.23 -1.54
C CYS A 156 -12.08 4.60 -2.90
N VAL A 157 -11.38 3.47 -2.92
CA VAL A 157 -11.05 2.75 -4.15
C VAL A 157 -12.32 2.29 -4.86
N THR A 158 -13.31 1.78 -4.13
CA THR A 158 -14.62 1.39 -4.69
C THR A 158 -15.33 2.59 -5.32
N THR A 159 -15.32 3.73 -4.63
CA THR A 159 -15.87 5.01 -5.14
C THR A 159 -15.18 5.43 -6.44
N LEU A 160 -13.84 5.37 -6.49
CA LEU A 160 -13.07 5.73 -7.67
C LEU A 160 -13.28 4.75 -8.82
N ALA A 161 -13.33 3.45 -8.54
CA ALA A 161 -13.61 2.42 -9.53
C ALA A 161 -14.99 2.62 -10.16
N LEU A 162 -16.02 2.90 -9.34
CA LEU A 162 -17.37 3.17 -9.83
C LEU A 162 -17.40 4.42 -10.74
N ARG A 163 -16.75 5.50 -10.31
CA ARG A 163 -16.62 6.70 -11.14
C ARG A 163 -15.92 6.40 -12.46
N HIS A 164 -14.84 5.62 -12.46
CA HIS A 164 -14.11 5.25 -13.67
C HIS A 164 -14.94 4.38 -14.62
N MET A 165 -15.75 3.46 -14.09
CA MET A 165 -16.61 2.60 -14.90
C MET A 165 -17.68 3.40 -15.66
N VAL A 166 -18.25 4.43 -15.04
CA VAL A 166 -19.25 5.31 -15.66
C VAL A 166 -18.59 6.38 -16.53
N GLN A 167 -17.55 7.03 -16.00
CA GLN A 167 -16.81 8.09 -16.65
C GLN A 167 -15.30 7.85 -16.50
N PRO A 168 -14.65 7.25 -17.51
CA PRO A 168 -13.22 6.96 -17.47
C PRO A 168 -12.40 8.21 -17.19
N PHE A 169 -11.40 8.06 -16.32
CA PHE A 169 -10.53 9.15 -15.92
C PHE A 169 -9.65 9.62 -17.08
N ARG A 170 -9.61 10.94 -17.27
CA ARG A 170 -8.82 11.62 -18.30
C ARG A 170 -8.06 12.79 -17.66
N PRO A 171 -7.04 13.34 -18.34
CA PRO A 171 -6.45 14.62 -17.93
C PRO A 171 -7.55 15.67 -17.75
N GLY A 172 -7.49 16.44 -16.66
CA GLY A 172 -8.60 17.31 -16.24
C GLY A 172 -9.73 16.57 -15.52
N ILE A 173 -9.43 15.48 -14.80
CA ILE A 173 -10.41 14.71 -14.03
C ILE A 173 -11.26 15.57 -13.09
N LEU A 174 -10.68 16.62 -12.51
CA LEU A 174 -11.36 17.50 -11.56
C LEU A 174 -12.35 18.45 -12.23
N SER A 175 -12.04 18.96 -13.43
CA SER A 175 -12.95 19.88 -14.14
C SER A 175 -14.19 19.17 -14.66
N ASN A 176 -14.05 17.89 -14.97
CA ASN A 176 -15.12 17.05 -15.50
C ASN A 176 -15.74 16.15 -14.41
N SER A 177 -15.48 16.42 -13.14
CA SER A 177 -16.06 15.65 -12.05
C SER A 177 -17.58 15.86 -12.00
N LYS A 178 -18.28 14.83 -11.55
CA LYS A 178 -19.72 14.87 -11.26
C LYS A 178 -19.97 14.34 -9.85
N PRO A 179 -21.01 14.80 -9.14
CA PRO A 179 -21.40 14.25 -7.85
C PRO A 179 -21.73 12.77 -7.94
N MET A 180 -21.51 12.02 -6.86
CA MET A 180 -21.78 10.58 -6.84
C MET A 180 -23.26 10.25 -7.10
N ALA A 181 -24.17 11.16 -6.72
CA ALA A 181 -25.59 11.02 -7.01
C ALA A 181 -25.88 10.89 -8.53
N GLU A 182 -25.18 11.68 -9.37
CA GLU A 182 -25.32 11.59 -10.82
C GLU A 182 -24.75 10.28 -11.37
N ILE A 183 -23.57 9.88 -10.87
CA ILE A 183 -22.92 8.61 -11.24
C ILE A 183 -23.84 7.42 -10.92
N LEU A 184 -24.42 7.37 -9.72
CA LEU A 184 -25.36 6.33 -9.33
C LEU A 184 -26.66 6.38 -10.13
N GLY A 185 -27.11 7.57 -10.52
CA GLY A 185 -28.23 7.75 -11.44
C GLY A 185 -27.96 7.11 -12.80
N GLU A 186 -26.80 7.36 -13.39
CA GLU A 186 -26.38 6.78 -14.67
C GLU A 186 -26.28 5.24 -14.60
N VAL A 187 -25.72 4.70 -13.51
CA VAL A 187 -25.66 3.25 -13.28
C VAL A 187 -27.07 2.65 -13.17
N THR A 188 -27.96 3.29 -12.42
CA THR A 188 -29.33 2.83 -12.23
C THR A 188 -30.11 2.83 -13.54
N ALA A 189 -29.94 3.88 -14.36
CA ALA A 189 -30.52 3.96 -15.70
C ALA A 189 -30.00 2.83 -16.61
N ALA A 190 -28.68 2.61 -16.63
CA ALA A 190 -28.07 1.53 -17.42
C ALA A 190 -28.57 0.14 -16.98
N MET A 191 -28.68 -0.12 -15.68
CA MET A 191 -29.23 -1.39 -15.17
C MET A 191 -30.70 -1.59 -15.53
N SER A 192 -31.49 -0.51 -15.51
CA SER A 192 -32.92 -0.55 -15.84
C SER A 192 -33.13 -0.85 -17.32
N GLU A 193 -32.34 -0.22 -18.18
CA GLU A 193 -32.37 -0.47 -19.63
C GLU A 193 -31.92 -1.90 -19.97
N LEU A 194 -30.85 -2.39 -19.33
CA LEU A 194 -30.38 -3.76 -19.52
C LEU A 194 -31.45 -4.78 -19.09
N LYS A 195 -32.18 -4.51 -18.00
CA LYS A 195 -33.30 -5.34 -17.56
C LYS A 195 -34.45 -5.35 -18.56
N ARG A 196 -34.79 -4.20 -19.16
CA ARG A 196 -35.83 -4.08 -20.21
C ARG A 196 -35.45 -4.91 -21.44
N LEU A 197 -34.23 -4.73 -21.93
CA LEU A 197 -33.73 -5.45 -23.12
C LEU A 197 -33.68 -6.96 -22.91
N LYS A 198 -33.27 -7.43 -21.72
CA LYS A 198 -33.31 -8.86 -21.39
C LYS A 198 -34.73 -9.42 -21.44
N GLY A 199 -35.71 -8.71 -20.91
CA GLY A 199 -37.10 -9.13 -20.98
C GLY A 199 -37.64 -9.19 -22.42
N GLU A 200 -37.21 -8.28 -23.29
CA GLU A 200 -37.60 -8.30 -24.71
C GLU A 200 -36.96 -9.46 -25.48
N VAL A 201 -35.70 -9.79 -25.18
CA VAL A 201 -35.02 -10.97 -25.74
C VAL A 201 -35.71 -12.26 -25.28
N ASP A 202 -35.98 -12.40 -23.99
CA ASP A 202 -36.66 -13.58 -23.43
C ASP A 202 -38.07 -13.77 -24.02
N MET A 203 -38.76 -12.67 -24.37
CA MET A 203 -40.08 -12.71 -25.03
C MET A 203 -40.01 -13.03 -26.54
N ASN A 204 -38.88 -12.75 -27.20
CA ASN A 204 -38.67 -13.06 -28.62
C ASN A 204 -38.18 -14.50 -28.86
N ASP A 205 -37.58 -15.12 -27.84
CA ASP A 205 -37.08 -16.49 -27.87
C ASP A 205 -38.12 -17.54 -27.41
N ALA A 206 -39.33 -17.11 -27.00
CA ALA A 206 -40.45 -17.94 -26.55
C ALA A 206 -41.58 -18.03 -27.58
#